data_AF-A0A7G9Y601-F1
#
_entry.id   AF-A0A7G9Y601-F1
#
_cell.length_a   1.000
_cell.length_b   1.000
_cell.length_c   1.000
_cell.angle_alpha   90.00
_cell.angle_beta   90.00
_cell.angle_gamma   90.00
#
_symmetry.space_group_name_H-M   'P 1'
#
loop_
_entity.id
_entity.type
_entity.pdbx_description
1 polymer ?
#
loop_
_entity_poly.entity_id
_entity_poly.type
_entity_poly.pdbx_seq_one_letter_code
_entity_poly.pdbx_strand_id
1 'polypeptide(L)' 'MVDQVEIHRKAASGEVMERIEAAVLLRDNFADLPDKEHAWKDLHRLTRDEHRNVLLGAVDALGSVFQHVPDKGEA' A
#
# COMPACT_ATOMS: atom_id res chain seq x y z
N MET A 1 -7.31 5.79 -14.85
CA MET A 1 -7.45 6.32 -13.48
C MET A 1 -7.49 5.11 -12.57
N VAL A 2 -6.53 5.00 -11.67
CA VAL A 2 -6.51 3.90 -10.68
C VAL A 2 -7.58 4.16 -9.64
N ASP A 3 -8.40 3.15 -9.36
CA ASP A 3 -9.47 3.25 -8.37
C ASP A 3 -8.89 3.04 -6.97
N GLN A 4 -8.68 4.14 -6.24
CA GLN A 4 -8.14 4.11 -4.89
C GLN A 4 -9.05 3.34 -3.92
N VAL A 5 -10.37 3.39 -4.09
CA VAL A 5 -11.31 2.68 -3.20
C VAL A 5 -11.13 1.18 -3.34
N GLU A 6 -10.97 0.71 -4.58
CA GLU A 6 -10.73 -0.71 -4.84
C GLU A 6 -9.38 -1.20 -4.29
N ILE A 7 -8.33 -0.37 -4.37
CA ILE A 7 -7.03 -0.71 -3.74
C ILE A 7 -7.20 -0.91 -2.24
N HIS A 8 -7.89 -0.01 -1.55
CA HIS A 8 -8.14 -0.11 -0.11
C HIS A 8 -8.95 -1.37 0.24
N ARG A 9 -9.97 -1.69 -0.56
CA ARG A 9 -10.76 -2.92 -0.41
C ARG A 9 -9.87 -4.16 -0.52
N LYS A 10 -9.05 -4.23 -1.58
CA LYS A 10 -8.15 -5.35 -1.84
C LYS A 10 -7.11 -5.50 -0.73
N ALA A 11 -6.55 -4.40 -0.22
CA ALA A 11 -5.57 -4.43 0.86
C ALA A 11 -6.15 -4.97 2.19
N ALA A 12 -7.47 -4.90 2.38
CA ALA A 12 -8.18 -5.40 3.55
C ALA A 12 -8.88 -6.74 3.31
N SER A 13 -8.74 -7.31 2.11
CA SER A 13 -9.43 -8.53 1.72
C SER A 13 -8.92 -9.75 2.47
N GLY A 14 -9.79 -10.76 2.65
CA GLY A 14 -9.40 -12.10 3.09
C GLY A 14 -8.62 -12.88 2.03
N GLU A 15 -8.71 -12.49 0.75
CA GLU A 15 -8.04 -13.15 -0.37
C GLU A 15 -6.58 -12.73 -0.49
N VAL A 16 -5.66 -13.70 -0.40
CA VAL A 16 -4.21 -13.47 -0.48
C VAL A 16 -3.82 -12.78 -1.78
N MET A 17 -4.42 -13.21 -2.89
CA MET A 17 -4.11 -12.65 -4.21
C MET A 17 -4.54 -11.19 -4.33
N GLU A 18 -5.67 -10.80 -3.73
CA GLU A 18 -6.09 -9.40 -3.72
C GLU A 18 -5.14 -8.54 -2.88
N ARG A 19 -4.62 -9.05 -1.76
CA ARG A 19 -3.63 -8.32 -0.96
C ARG A 19 -2.28 -8.17 -1.65
N ILE A 20 -1.83 -9.19 -2.39
CA ILE A 20 -0.65 -9.09 -3.26
C ILE A 20 -0.87 -8.02 -4.33
N GLU A 21 -2.01 -8.05 -5.01
CA GLU A 21 -2.36 -7.07 -6.02
C GLU A 21 -2.41 -5.65 -5.44
N ALA A 22 -2.98 -5.48 -4.24
CA ALA A 22 -3.01 -4.20 -3.56
C ALA A 22 -1.59 -3.67 -3.30
N ALA A 23 -0.66 -4.50 -2.83
CA ALA A 23 0.74 -4.08 -2.62
C ALA A 23 1.40 -3.60 -3.91
N VAL A 24 1.18 -4.30 -5.03
CA VAL A 24 1.68 -3.90 -6.36
C VAL A 24 1.06 -2.59 -6.82
N LEU A 25 -0.26 -2.46 -6.71
CA LEU A 25 -0.97 -1.24 -7.11
C LEU A 25 -0.55 -0.04 -6.27
N LEU A 26 -0.37 -0.23 -4.96
CA LEU A 26 0.15 0.79 -4.05
C LEU A 26 1.56 1.22 -4.45
N ARG A 27 2.47 0.28 -4.73
CA ARG A 27 3.82 0.60 -5.19
C ARG A 27 3.81 1.44 -6.47
N ASP A 28 3.05 1.00 -7.47
CA ASP A 28 3.13 1.54 -8.82
C ASP A 28 2.38 2.88 -8.97
N ASN A 29 1.40 3.16 -8.10
CA ASN A 29 0.50 4.31 -8.26
C ASN A 29 0.53 5.30 -7.09
N PHE A 30 1.34 5.09 -6.05
CA PHE A 30 1.31 5.88 -4.80
C PHE A 30 1.34 7.41 -5.04
N ALA A 31 2.19 7.86 -5.98
CA ALA A 31 2.35 9.27 -6.30
C ALA A 31 1.06 9.91 -6.83
N ASP A 32 0.23 9.13 -7.54
CA ASP A 32 -1.01 9.57 -8.18
C ASP A 32 -2.24 9.41 -7.28
N LEU A 33 -2.12 8.69 -6.15
CA LEU A 33 -3.23 8.52 -5.22
C LEU A 33 -3.56 9.85 -4.52
N PRO A 34 -4.84 10.26 -4.48
CA PRO A 34 -5.23 11.49 -3.78
C PRO A 34 -5.08 11.36 -2.25
N ASP A 35 -5.40 10.21 -1.64
CA ASP A 35 -5.21 9.97 -0.21
C ASP A 35 -3.97 9.10 0.07
N LYS A 36 -2.80 9.74 0.09
CA LYS A 36 -1.51 9.07 0.37
C LYS A 36 -1.39 8.59 1.81
N GLU A 37 -2.11 9.20 2.75
CA GLU A 37 -2.07 8.77 4.16
C GLU A 37 -2.74 7.41 4.33
N HIS A 38 -3.90 7.20 3.70
CA HIS A 38 -4.59 5.91 3.73
C HIS A 38 -3.78 4.83 2.99
N ALA A 39 -3.20 5.17 1.83
CA ALA A 39 -2.31 4.29 1.08
C ALA A 39 -1.09 3.85 1.93
N TRP A 40 -0.50 4.79 2.69
CA TRP A 40 0.60 4.50 3.61
C TRP A 40 0.18 3.56 4.76
N LYS A 41 -1.00 3.79 5.34
CA LYS A 41 -1.56 2.91 6.40
C LYS A 41 -1.80 1.50 5.88
N ASP A 42 -2.27 1.36 4.64
CA ASP A 42 -2.45 0.06 4.01
C ASP A 42 -1.13 -0.68 3.81
N LEU A 43 -0.10 -0.02 3.27
CA LEU A 43 1.23 -0.61 3.16
C LEU A 43 1.76 -1.07 4.52
N HIS A 44 1.62 -0.24 5.56
CA HIS A 44 1.97 -0.63 6.93
C HIS A 44 1.19 -1.84 7.42
N ARG A 45 -0.13 -1.93 7.17
CA ARG A 45 -0.93 -3.12 7.51
C ARG A 45 -0.38 -4.36 6.80
N LEU A 46 -0.12 -4.27 5.50
CA LEU A 46 0.35 -5.39 4.68
C LEU A 46 1.75 -5.90 5.08
N THR A 47 2.61 -5.05 5.67
CA THR A 47 3.89 -5.53 6.25
C THR A 47 3.73 -6.47 7.45
N ARG A 48 2.52 -6.54 8.02
CA ARG A 48 2.17 -7.43 9.12
C ARG A 48 1.31 -8.61 8.66
N ASP A 49 1.19 -8.81 7.35
CA ASP A 49 0.44 -9.93 6.79
C ASP A 49 1.07 -11.28 7.15
N GLU A 50 0.23 -12.27 7.41
CA GLU A 50 0.67 -13.63 7.71
C GLU A 50 1.29 -14.34 6.50
N HIS A 51 0.90 -13.94 5.28
CA HIS A 51 1.46 -14.49 4.06
C HIS A 51 2.73 -13.75 3.67
N ARG A 52 3.84 -14.50 3.67
CA ARG A 52 5.17 -13.98 3.35
C ARG A 52 5.25 -13.22 2.03
N ASN A 53 4.50 -13.63 1.00
CA ASN A 53 4.50 -12.94 -0.29
C ASN A 53 3.87 -11.55 -0.21
N VAL A 54 2.78 -11.40 0.55
CA VAL A 54 2.13 -10.11 0.78
C VAL A 54 3.08 -9.19 1.56
N LEU A 55 3.67 -9.71 2.64
CA LEU A 55 4.63 -8.98 3.46
C LEU A 55 5.82 -8.47 2.64
N LEU A 56 6.47 -9.35 1.88
CA LEU A 56 7.63 -8.97 1.07
C LEU A 56 7.28 -7.93 0.02
N GLY A 57 6.11 -8.06 -0.63
CA GLY A 57 5.61 -7.07 -1.58
C GLY A 57 5.34 -5.72 -0.92
N ALA A 58 4.78 -5.71 0.28
CA ALA A 58 4.54 -4.48 1.03
C ALA A 58 5.82 -3.78 1.49
N VAL A 59 6.83 -4.55 1.90
CA VAL A 59 8.16 -4.00 2.29
C VAL A 59 8.87 -3.39 1.08
N ASP A 60 8.85 -4.07 -0.07
CA ASP A 60 9.36 -3.54 -1.35
C ASP A 60 8.64 -2.24 -1.76
N ALA A 61 7.31 -2.24 -1.64
CA ALA A 61 6.49 -1.08 -1.91
C ALA A 61 6.83 0.10 -0.98
N LEU A 62 6.95 -0.13 0.33
CA LEU A 62 7.34 0.92 1.28
C LEU A 62 8.66 1.59 0.92
N GLY A 63 9.69 0.81 0.55
CA GLY A 63 10.97 1.35 0.12
C GLY A 63 10.87 2.18 -1.15
N SER A 64 10.05 1.72 -2.11
CA SER A 64 9.84 2.40 -3.39
C SER A 64 9.11 3.73 -3.25
N VAL A 65 8.08 3.78 -2.39
CA VAL A 65 7.18 4.94 -2.30
C VAL A 65 7.57 5.94 -1.23
N PHE A 66 8.59 5.65 -0.41
CA PHE A 66 9.00 6.49 0.72
C PHE A 66 9.18 7.97 0.35
N GLN A 67 9.78 8.26 -0.81
CA GLN A 67 9.99 9.63 -1.32
C GLN A 67 8.70 10.41 -1.65
N HIS A 68 7.57 9.71 -1.78
CA HIS A 68 6.27 10.29 -2.14
C HIS A 68 5.37 10.52 -0.92
N VAL A 69 5.79 10.07 0.27
CA VAL A 69 5.09 10.39 1.51
C VAL A 69 5.39 11.85 1.85
N PRO A 70 4.40 12.75 1.84
CA PRO A 70 4.64 14.12 2.27
C PRO A 70 5.13 14.10 3.72
N ASP A 71 6.24 14.78 3.95
CA ASP A 71 6.84 14.90 5.28
C ASP A 71 5.79 15.47 6.24
N LYS A 72 5.46 14.70 7.28
CA LYS A 72 4.54 15.15 8.33
C LYS A 72 5.31 16.00 9.34
N GLY A 73 5.77 17.18 8.92
CA GLY A 73 5.99 18.26 9.88
C GLY A 73 4.61 18.61 10.47
N GLU A 74 4.38 18.65 11.77
CA GLU A 74 5.25 18.95 12.90
C GLU A 74 4.94 18.01 14.09
N ALA A 75 5.97 17.72 14.88
CA ALA A 75 5.82 17.26 16.27
C ALA A 75 5.70 18.49 17.20
#